data_AF-A0A3N5Z6A9-F1
#
_entry.id   AF-A0A3N5Z6A9-F1
#
_cell.length_a   1.000
_cell.length_b   1.000
_cell.length_c   1.000
_cell.angle_alpha   90.00
_cell.angle_beta   90.00
_cell.angle_gamma   90.00
#
_symmetry.space_group_name_H-M   'P 1'
#
loop_
_entity.id
_entity.type
_entity.pdbx_description
1 polymer ?
#
loop_
_entity_poly.entity_id
_entity_poly.type
_entity_poly.pdbx_seq_one_letter_code
_entity_poly.pdbx_strand_id
1 'polypeptide(L)' 'MSGPRQIKELLPRIRGEYLEMPGLRLSVDQARRLWALDHLTCRSLLDALVDARFLVRRNGLYSRLTQEA' A
#
# COMPACT_ATOMS: atom_id res chain seq x y z
N MET A 1 -0.97 -16.65 12.28
CA MET A 1 -1.43 -16.97 10.91
C MET A 1 -2.68 -16.16 10.62
N SER A 2 -2.53 -14.92 10.15
CA SER A 2 -3.66 -14.06 9.81
C SER A 2 -4.18 -14.42 8.42
N GLY A 3 -5.42 -14.89 8.35
CA GLY A 3 -6.02 -15.47 7.15
C GLY A 3 -6.38 -14.46 6.05
N PRO A 4 -6.76 -14.95 4.85
CA PRO A 4 -7.03 -14.15 3.65
C PRO A 4 -8.19 -13.16 3.76
N ARG A 5 -9.01 -13.24 4.82
CA ARG A 5 -10.11 -12.29 5.09
C ARG A 5 -9.58 -10.88 5.38
N GLN A 6 -8.53 -10.75 6.21
CA GLN A 6 -7.99 -9.42 6.55
C GLN A 6 -7.45 -8.68 5.33
N ILE A 7 -6.83 -9.39 4.37
CA ILE A 7 -6.28 -8.77 3.16
C ILE A 7 -7.38 -8.09 2.33
N LYS A 8 -8.56 -8.71 2.22
CA LYS A 8 -9.69 -8.16 1.45
C LYS A 8 -10.28 -6.91 2.09
N GLU A 9 -10.19 -6.76 3.40
CA GLU A 9 -10.69 -5.59 4.14
C GLU A 9 -9.65 -4.46 4.22
N LEU A 10 -8.35 -4.82 4.29
CA LEU A 10 -7.25 -3.86 4.36
C LEU A 10 -6.95 -3.21 3.01
N LEU A 11 -7.08 -3.94 1.90
CA LEU A 11 -6.84 -3.41 0.55
C LEU A 11 -7.66 -2.14 0.23
N PRO A 12 -8.99 -2.13 0.36
CA PRO A 12 -9.79 -0.93 0.07
C PRO A 12 -9.46 0.23 1.02
N ARG A 13 -9.14 -0.06 2.29
CA ARG A 13 -8.73 0.95 3.27
C ARG A 13 -7.41 1.63 2.89
N ILE A 14 -6.40 0.83 2.55
CA ILE A 14 -5.09 1.34 2.09
C ILE A 14 -5.26 2.15 0.80
N ARG A 15 -6.08 1.66 -0.14
CA ARG A 15 -6.38 2.42 -1.37
C ARG A 15 -7.03 3.77 -1.06
N GLY A 16 -7.98 3.81 -0.13
CA GLY A 16 -8.62 5.04 0.34
C GLY A 16 -7.60 6.09 0.79
N GLU A 17 -6.62 5.68 1.62
CA GLU A 17 -5.58 6.59 2.12
C GLU A 17 -4.77 7.24 1.00
N TYR A 18 -4.38 6.45 -0.02
CA TYR A 18 -3.67 6.98 -1.20
C TYR A 18 -4.57 7.83 -2.12
N LEU A 19 -5.90 7.63 -2.09
CA LEU A 19 -6.86 8.44 -2.84
C LEU A 19 -7.11 9.79 -2.16
N GLU A 20 -7.22 9.80 -0.83
CA GLU A 20 -7.38 11.03 -0.04
C GLU A 20 -6.13 11.92 -0.11
N MET A 21 -4.95 11.29 -0.21
CA MET A 21 -3.67 12.00 -0.28
C MET A 21 -2.88 11.60 -1.54
N PRO A 22 -3.11 12.27 -2.69
CA PRO A 22 -2.49 11.89 -3.96
C PRO A 22 -0.96 12.01 -3.97
N GLY A 23 -0.37 12.81 -3.07
CA GLY A 23 1.07 12.95 -2.88
C GLY A 23 1.68 12.00 -1.86
N LEU A 24 0.89 11.09 -1.25
CA LEU A 24 1.36 10.20 -0.20
C LEU A 24 2.42 9.23 -0.73
N ARG A 25 3.55 9.17 -0.03
CA ARG A 25 4.65 8.23 -0.30
C ARG A 25 5.06 7.57 1.00
N LEU A 26 4.92 6.25 1.07
CA LEU A 26 5.25 5.49 2.27
C LEU A 26 6.28 4.42 1.95
N SER A 27 7.25 4.23 2.85
CA SER A 27 8.06 3.01 2.85
C SER A 27 7.27 1.87 3.51
N VAL A 28 7.74 0.63 3.35
CA VAL A 28 7.16 -0.51 4.07
C VAL A 28 7.14 -0.24 5.59
N ASP A 29 8.22 0.29 6.16
CA ASP A 29 8.27 0.59 7.60
C ASP A 29 7.30 1.68 8.05
N GLN A 30 7.06 2.71 7.23
CA GLN A 30 6.05 3.71 7.55
C GLN A 30 4.64 3.15 7.45
N ALA A 31 4.35 2.39 6.40
CA ALA A 31 3.09 1.70 6.20
C ALA A 31 2.77 0.71 7.33
N ARG A 32 3.77 -0.06 7.80
CA ARG A 32 3.63 -0.96 8.95
C ARG A 32 3.22 -0.24 10.22
N ARG A 33 3.83 0.92 10.49
CA ARG A 33 3.49 1.73 11.68
C ARG A 33 2.10 2.37 11.55
N LEU A 34 1.74 2.83 10.35
CA LEU A 34 0.46 3.47 10.09
C LEU A 34 -0.72 2.49 10.18
N TRP A 35 -0.56 1.29 9.64
CA TRP A 35 -1.62 0.28 9.60
C TRP A 35 -1.48 -0.82 10.66
N ALA A 36 -0.48 -0.72 11.54
CA ALA A 36 -0.14 -1.70 12.56
C ALA A 36 -0.03 -3.15 12.01
N LEU A 37 0.66 -3.30 10.87
CA LEU A 37 0.81 -4.57 10.16
C LEU A 37 2.23 -5.14 10.29
N ASP A 38 2.32 -6.48 10.21
CA ASP A 38 3.61 -7.15 10.06
C ASP A 38 4.29 -6.81 8.72
N HIS A 39 5.62 -6.92 8.69
CA HIS A 39 6.41 -6.61 7.51
C HIS A 39 5.98 -7.40 6.27
N LEU A 40 5.78 -8.71 6.41
CA LEU A 40 5.43 -9.55 5.27
C LEU A 40 4.04 -9.21 4.72
N THR A 41 3.05 -9.05 5.60
CA THR A 41 1.68 -8.69 5.20
C THR A 41 1.63 -7.31 4.55
N CYS A 42 2.30 -6.32 5.15
CA CYS A 42 2.35 -4.96 4.61
C CYS A 42 3.02 -4.93 3.24
N ARG A 43 4.14 -5.64 3.10
CA ARG A 43 4.85 -5.76 1.82
C ARG A 43 3.98 -6.40 0.75
N SER A 44 3.34 -7.53 1.04
CA SER A 44 2.48 -8.23 0.09
C SER A 44 1.28 -7.39 -0.37
N LEU A 45 0.68 -6.59 0.55
CA LEU A 45 -0.42 -5.68 0.19
C LEU A 45 0.04 -4.56 -0.73
N LEU A 46 1.20 -3.96 -0.44
CA LEU A 46 1.77 -2.90 -1.26
C LEU A 46 2.21 -3.41 -2.63
N ASP A 47 2.87 -4.57 -2.69
CA ASP A 47 3.27 -5.22 -3.95
C ASP A 47 2.02 -5.58 -4.78
N ALA A 48 0.95 -6.12 -4.18
CA ALA A 48 -0.30 -6.38 -4.89
C ALA A 48 -0.93 -5.11 -5.51
N LEU A 49 -0.77 -3.95 -4.87
CA LEU A 49 -1.20 -2.67 -5.43
C LEU A 49 -0.29 -2.16 -6.56
N VAL A 50 1.00 -2.52 -6.52
CA VAL A 50 1.94 -2.25 -7.62
C VAL A 50 1.63 -3.14 -8.83
N ASP A 51 1.38 -4.43 -8.61
CA ASP A 51 0.95 -5.38 -9.65
C ASP A 51 -0.37 -4.93 -10.30
N ALA A 52 -1.29 -4.38 -9.50
CA ALA A 52 -2.54 -3.79 -9.97
C ALA A 52 -2.36 -2.43 -10.68
N ARG A 53 -1.12 -1.95 -10.87
CA ARG A 53 -0.75 -0.62 -11.42
C ARG A 53 -1.41 0.56 -10.71
N PHE A 54 -1.77 0.40 -9.44
CA PHE A 54 -2.33 1.47 -8.63
C PHE A 54 -1.23 2.27 -7.92
N LEU A 55 -0.21 1.56 -7.42
CA LEU A 55 1.00 2.16 -6.85
C LEU A 55 2.19 1.96 -7.78
N VAL A 56 3.18 2.83 -7.62
CA VAL A 56 4.51 2.66 -8.18
C VAL A 56 5.51 2.61 -7.04
N ARG A 57 6.47 1.69 -7.12
CA ARG A 57 7.58 1.60 -6.19
C ARG A 57 8.79 2.34 -6.78
N ARG A 58 9.27 3.38 -6.10
CA ARG A 58 10.49 4.13 -6.45
C ARG A 58 11.40 4.28 -5.24
N ASN A 59 12.65 3.83 -5.34
CA ASN A 59 13.64 3.90 -4.25
C ASN A 59 13.14 3.33 -2.90
N GLY A 60 12.32 2.27 -2.94
CA GLY A 60 11.75 1.67 -1.73
C GLY A 60 10.53 2.39 -1.14
N LEU A 61 10.10 3.49 -1.75
CA LEU A 61 8.85 4.18 -1.43
C LEU A 61 7.74 3.75 -2.39
N TYR A 62 6.53 3.62 -1.86
CA TYR A 62 5.31 3.36 -2.61
C TYR A 62 4.52 4.64 -2.68
N SER A 63 4.19 5.06 -3.89
CA SER A 63 3.37 6.23 -4.16
C SER A 63 2.29 5.88 -5.16
N ARG A 64 1.18 6.63 -5.17
CA ARG A 64 0.15 6.45 -6.18
C ARG A 64 0.75 6.64 -7.58
N LEU A 65 0.37 5.79 -8.52
CA LEU A 65 0.62 6.02 -9.93
C LEU A 65 -0.29 7.17 -10.36
N THR A 66 0.14 8.41 -10.10
CA THR A 66 -0.52 9.59 -10.65
C THR A 66 -0.20 9.59 -12.14
N GLN A 67 -1.21 9.39 -12.99
CA GLN A 67 -1.07 9.67 -14.42
C GLN A 67 -0.92 11.19 -14.55
N GLU A 68 0.30 11.71 -14.45
CA GLU A 68 0.67 12.90 -15.20
C GLU A 68 0.97 12.42 -16.62
N ALA A 69 -0.04 12.58 -17.48
CA ALA A 69 0.12 12.63 -18.93
C ALA A 69 0.50 14.06 -19.33
#